data_AF-A0A8C5U3J4-F1
#
_entry.id   AF-A0A8C5U3J4-F1
#
_cell.length_a   1.000
_cell.length_b   1.000
_cell.length_c   1.000
_cell.angle_alpha   90.00
_cell.angle_beta   90.00
_cell.angle_gamma   90.00
#
_symmetry.space_group_name_H-M   'P 1'
#
loop_
_entity.id
_entity.type
_entity.pdbx_description
1 polymer ?
#
loop_
_entity_poly.entity_id
_entity_poly.type
_entity_poly.pdbx_seq_one_letter_code
_entity_poly.pdbx_strand_id
1 'polypeptide(L)'
;MNFRFKGRTFIGHKVPNANSSEELYKVDEFTAKVLTGKLTTIFLPIVNIFVFIIGLPSNAMALWVFFFRTKKKHPAVIYMVNLALADLLFVVWFPLKISYHLNGNNWLFGEGLCKVFVGFFYGNMYCSILFMTCLSIQRYWVVVNPIMHSKKKSEIALGISIAIWILILLGTIPLYLVKQTAHISNLNITTCHDVLPENVSAHDMFTYFLSVATALFLIPAIITGVTYILMIKTLRASIVDVSTGKKRKRAIKLIIVVLSMYLICFTPSNVLIIVHYSLLKAYSYSHLYVWYLTALCLSTLNSCIDPFIYYYISKDFRDNLKYALLCQSVRTTQRMQVSLSSGKYPKKSSSYSSNSSRTDKSTY
;
A
#
# COMPACT_ATOMS: atom_id res chain seq x y z
N MET A 1 -6.78 -22.41 50.88
CA MET A 1 -5.48 -22.36 50.17
C MET A 1 -5.70 -22.97 48.79
N ASN A 2 -5.18 -22.36 47.72
CA ASN A 2 -5.39 -22.65 46.28
C ASN A 2 -6.55 -21.94 45.57
N PHE A 3 -6.46 -20.60 45.50
CA PHE A 3 -7.03 -19.84 44.38
C PHE A 3 -6.10 -19.98 43.17
N ARG A 4 -6.49 -20.84 42.23
CA ARG A 4 -5.81 -21.02 40.94
C ARG A 4 -6.15 -19.82 40.06
N PHE A 5 -5.26 -18.82 39.99
CA PHE A 5 -5.36 -17.69 39.07
C PHE A 5 -5.47 -18.19 37.62
N LYS A 6 -6.66 -18.09 37.03
CA LYS A 6 -6.85 -18.31 35.59
C LYS A 6 -6.43 -17.05 34.84
N GLY A 7 -5.53 -17.26 33.87
CA GLY A 7 -4.83 -16.23 33.10
C GLY A 7 -5.75 -15.30 32.31
N ARG A 8 -5.24 -14.08 32.11
CA ARG A 8 -5.90 -12.97 31.42
C ARG A 8 -5.76 -13.16 29.90
N THR A 9 -6.88 -13.22 29.19
CA THR A 9 -7.00 -13.60 27.78
C THR A 9 -7.38 -12.43 26.87
N PHE A 10 -6.92 -12.48 25.60
CA PHE A 10 -7.41 -11.64 24.50
C PHE A 10 -8.66 -12.27 23.88
N ILE A 11 -9.67 -12.43 24.72
CA ILE A 11 -11.04 -12.72 24.34
C ILE A 11 -11.82 -11.67 25.09
N GLY A 12 -12.57 -10.83 24.39
CA GLY A 12 -13.50 -9.95 25.06
C GLY A 12 -14.38 -10.83 25.96
N HIS A 13 -14.29 -10.69 27.27
CA HIS A 13 -15.17 -11.45 28.15
C HIS A 13 -16.55 -10.82 28.06
N LYS A 14 -17.54 -11.56 27.54
CA LYS A 14 -18.92 -11.11 27.51
C LYS A 14 -19.38 -10.85 28.95
N VAL A 15 -19.70 -9.60 29.24
CA VAL A 15 -20.41 -9.27 30.48
C VAL A 15 -21.89 -9.52 30.22
N PRO A 16 -22.59 -10.31 31.04
CA PRO A 16 -24.04 -10.49 30.87
C PRO A 16 -24.70 -9.12 31.03
N ASN A 17 -25.29 -8.63 29.93
CA ASN A 17 -26.13 -7.45 29.95
C ASN A 17 -27.57 -7.92 29.77
N ALA A 18 -28.40 -7.73 30.79
CA ALA A 18 -29.78 -8.21 30.80
C ALA A 18 -30.71 -7.39 29.88
N ASN A 19 -30.27 -6.21 29.40
CA ASN A 19 -31.17 -5.21 28.81
C ASN A 19 -30.70 -4.61 27.45
N SER A 20 -29.70 -5.15 26.76
CA SER A 20 -29.37 -4.67 25.41
C SER A 20 -28.91 -5.79 24.46
N SER A 21 -29.25 -5.62 23.18
CA SER A 21 -28.87 -6.50 22.07
C SER A 21 -27.39 -6.37 21.65
N GLU A 22 -26.57 -5.61 22.38
CA GLU A 22 -25.15 -5.41 22.10
C GLU A 22 -24.27 -6.26 23.02
N GLU A 23 -23.40 -7.07 22.42
CA GLU A 23 -22.43 -7.88 23.16
C GLU A 23 -21.33 -6.99 23.76
N LEU A 24 -21.19 -7.06 25.09
CA LEU A 24 -20.30 -6.20 25.86
C LEU A 24 -19.01 -6.94 26.24
N TYR A 25 -17.86 -6.45 25.78
CA TYR A 25 -16.57 -7.10 26.02
C TYR A 25 -15.76 -6.38 27.11
N LYS A 26 -14.94 -7.12 27.85
CA LYS A 26 -13.87 -6.59 28.72
C LYS A 26 -12.51 -7.09 28.26
N VAL A 27 -11.52 -6.19 28.20
CA VAL A 27 -10.13 -6.52 27.83
C VAL A 27 -9.20 -6.49 29.04
N ASP A 28 -8.10 -7.23 28.97
CA ASP A 28 -7.07 -7.25 30.01
C ASP A 28 -6.29 -5.92 30.09
N GLU A 29 -5.62 -5.72 31.22
CA GLU A 29 -4.89 -4.50 31.53
C GLU A 29 -3.74 -4.19 30.55
N PHE A 30 -3.07 -5.21 30.02
CA PHE A 30 -2.00 -5.01 29.03
C PHE A 30 -2.60 -4.51 27.70
N THR A 31 -3.65 -5.15 27.20
CA THR A 31 -4.37 -4.71 26.00
C THR A 31 -4.94 -3.30 26.17
N ALA A 32 -5.56 -3.01 27.31
CA ALA A 32 -6.08 -1.67 27.60
C ALA A 32 -4.97 -0.60 27.53
N LYS A 33 -3.79 -0.90 28.06
CA LYS A 33 -2.63 -0.01 28.00
C LYS A 33 -2.09 0.17 26.57
N VAL A 34 -2.19 -0.84 25.72
CA VAL A 34 -1.79 -0.75 24.31
C VAL A 34 -2.80 0.08 23.50
N LEU A 35 -4.10 -0.16 23.68
CA LEU A 35 -5.18 0.59 23.02
C LEU A 35 -5.25 2.06 23.46
N THR A 36 -4.84 2.38 24.69
CA THR A 36 -4.76 3.78 25.14
C THR A 36 -3.36 4.38 24.98
N GLY A 37 -2.38 3.57 24.56
CA GLY A 37 -0.98 3.94 24.49
C GLY A 37 -0.64 4.84 23.31
N LYS A 38 0.49 5.56 23.43
CA LYS A 38 1.02 6.44 22.36
C LYS A 38 1.37 5.70 21.07
N LEU A 39 1.63 4.39 21.13
CA LEU A 39 1.87 3.59 19.94
C LEU A 39 0.66 3.67 19.00
N THR A 40 -0.53 3.35 19.50
CA THR A 40 -1.74 3.28 18.68
C THR A 40 -2.35 4.64 18.41
N THR A 41 -2.26 5.57 19.37
CA THR A 41 -2.91 6.89 19.28
C THR A 41 -2.05 8.00 18.66
N ILE A 42 -0.72 7.81 18.57
CA ILE A 42 0.20 8.80 18.00
C ILE A 42 1.03 8.20 16.86
N PHE A 43 1.77 7.12 17.10
CA PHE A 43 2.69 6.57 16.10
C PHE A 43 1.95 5.99 14.88
N LEU A 44 0.93 5.15 15.08
CA LEU A 44 0.12 4.61 13.98
C LEU A 44 -0.53 5.71 13.11
N PRO A 45 -1.24 6.72 13.65
CA PRO A 45 -1.83 7.75 12.82
C PRO A 45 -0.80 8.59 12.09
N ILE A 46 0.39 8.87 12.66
CA ILE A 46 1.48 9.57 11.93
C ILE A 46 1.89 8.77 10.68
N VAL A 47 2.12 7.46 10.82
CA VAL A 47 2.48 6.61 9.69
C VAL A 47 1.34 6.53 8.67
N ASN A 48 0.09 6.38 9.12
CA ASN A 48 -1.07 6.37 8.23
C ASN A 48 -1.24 7.71 7.47
N ILE A 49 -1.03 8.86 8.12
CA ILE A 49 -1.05 10.19 7.48
C ILE A 49 0.05 10.27 6.41
N PHE A 50 1.27 9.82 6.72
CA PHE A 50 2.37 9.76 5.76
C PHE A 50 2.00 8.90 4.55
N VAL A 51 1.42 7.71 4.78
CA VAL A 51 0.97 6.82 3.71
C VAL A 51 -0.12 7.45 2.87
N PHE A 52 -1.07 8.16 3.47
CA PHE A 52 -2.12 8.85 2.74
C PHE A 52 -1.56 9.98 1.85
N ILE A 53 -0.71 10.84 2.41
CA ILE A 53 -0.12 11.99 1.70
C ILE A 53 0.78 11.57 0.54
N ILE A 54 1.47 10.43 0.65
CA ILE A 54 2.36 9.95 -0.41
C ILE A 54 1.66 8.96 -1.33
N GLY A 55 1.04 7.94 -0.76
CA GLY A 55 0.44 6.82 -1.48
C GLY A 55 -0.70 7.26 -2.40
N LEU A 56 -1.60 8.14 -1.95
CA LEU A 56 -2.74 8.55 -2.76
C LEU A 56 -2.32 9.32 -4.03
N PRO A 57 -1.59 10.45 -3.95
CA PRO A 57 -1.25 11.21 -5.15
C PRO A 57 -0.29 10.46 -6.07
N SER A 58 0.64 9.68 -5.53
CA SER A 58 1.63 8.95 -6.34
C SER A 58 0.99 7.82 -7.15
N ASN A 59 0.10 7.03 -6.54
CA ASN A 59 -0.63 5.97 -7.25
C ASN A 59 -1.69 6.53 -8.19
N ALA A 60 -2.36 7.64 -7.83
CA ALA A 60 -3.30 8.33 -8.72
C ALA A 60 -2.60 8.84 -9.98
N MET A 61 -1.43 9.47 -9.83
CA MET A 61 -0.61 9.90 -10.95
C MET A 61 -0.13 8.71 -11.79
N ALA A 62 0.29 7.61 -11.16
CA ALA A 62 0.69 6.40 -11.87
C ALA A 62 -0.44 5.85 -12.75
N LEU A 63 -1.64 5.73 -12.17
CA LEU A 63 -2.82 5.27 -12.86
C LEU A 63 -3.17 6.19 -14.04
N TRP A 64 -3.16 7.50 -13.84
CA TRP A 64 -3.36 8.49 -14.91
C TRP A 64 -2.34 8.34 -16.05
N VAL A 65 -1.05 8.19 -15.73
CA VAL A 65 -0.01 7.97 -16.76
C VAL A 65 -0.29 6.68 -17.54
N PHE A 66 -0.60 5.58 -16.88
CA PHE A 66 -0.78 4.29 -17.56
C PHE A 66 -2.03 4.22 -18.42
N PHE A 67 -3.10 4.95 -18.06
CA PHE A 67 -4.29 5.07 -18.89
C PHE A 67 -4.11 6.04 -20.05
N PHE A 68 -3.62 7.25 -19.79
CA PHE A 68 -3.68 8.36 -20.76
C PHE A 68 -2.36 8.63 -21.51
N ARG A 69 -1.21 8.26 -20.94
CA ARG A 69 0.11 8.56 -21.51
C ARG A 69 0.80 7.33 -22.11
N THR A 70 0.57 6.14 -21.54
CA THR A 70 1.17 4.91 -22.03
C THR A 70 0.36 4.31 -23.19
N LYS A 71 0.81 4.59 -24.42
CA LYS A 71 0.20 4.09 -25.66
C LYS A 71 0.36 2.58 -25.86
N LYS A 72 1.43 1.99 -25.30
CA LYS A 72 1.73 0.55 -25.45
C LYS A 72 1.14 -0.24 -24.29
N LYS A 73 0.09 -1.02 -24.55
CA LYS A 73 -0.53 -1.92 -23.55
C LYS A 73 0.27 -3.22 -23.42
N HIS A 74 1.45 -3.13 -22.81
CA HIS A 74 2.33 -4.26 -22.51
C HIS A 74 1.87 -4.98 -21.22
N PRO A 75 2.08 -6.30 -21.05
CA PRO A 75 1.74 -7.04 -19.82
C PRO A 75 2.16 -6.36 -18.51
N ALA A 76 3.40 -5.86 -18.46
CA ALA A 76 3.89 -5.13 -17.29
C ALA A 76 3.07 -3.88 -16.95
N VAL A 77 2.54 -3.16 -17.95
CA VAL A 77 1.68 -1.99 -17.72
C VAL A 77 0.35 -2.42 -17.12
N ILE A 78 -0.21 -3.55 -17.57
CA ILE A 78 -1.46 -4.10 -17.04
C ILE A 78 -1.29 -4.45 -15.55
N TYR A 79 -0.21 -5.13 -15.18
CA TYR A 79 0.05 -5.44 -13.76
C TYR A 79 0.29 -4.18 -12.92
N MET A 80 1.04 -3.19 -13.44
CA MET A 80 1.24 -1.92 -12.72
C MET A 80 -0.05 -1.10 -12.55
N VAL A 81 -0.98 -1.15 -13.52
CA VAL A 81 -2.31 -0.52 -13.41
C VAL A 81 -3.11 -1.17 -12.28
N ASN A 82 -3.14 -2.50 -12.22
CA ASN A 82 -3.88 -3.20 -11.18
C ASN A 82 -3.25 -3.02 -9.80
N LEU A 83 -1.91 -2.96 -9.72
CA LEU A 83 -1.19 -2.63 -8.49
C LEU A 83 -1.58 -1.24 -7.97
N ALA A 84 -1.50 -0.21 -8.83
CA ALA A 84 -1.89 1.15 -8.47
C ALA A 84 -3.38 1.26 -8.13
N LEU A 85 -4.24 0.48 -8.80
CA LEU A 85 -5.67 0.43 -8.49
C LEU A 85 -5.92 -0.19 -7.11
N ALA A 86 -5.25 -1.29 -6.76
CA ALA A 86 -5.35 -1.90 -5.44
C ALA A 86 -4.89 -0.94 -4.34
N ASP A 87 -3.78 -0.24 -4.55
CA ASP A 87 -3.28 0.78 -3.63
C ASP A 87 -4.29 1.91 -3.42
N LEU A 88 -4.90 2.43 -4.49
CA LEU A 88 -5.89 3.50 -4.37
C LEU A 88 -7.16 3.06 -3.66
N LEU A 89 -7.67 1.86 -3.98
CA LEU A 89 -8.85 1.28 -3.33
C LEU A 89 -8.63 1.04 -1.84
N PHE A 90 -7.38 0.90 -1.40
CA PHE A 90 -7.03 0.80 0.01
C PHE A 90 -6.77 2.17 0.66
N VAL A 91 -5.94 3.02 0.04
CA VAL A 91 -5.49 4.29 0.63
C VAL A 91 -6.62 5.30 0.77
N VAL A 92 -7.67 5.24 -0.06
CA VAL A 92 -8.84 6.13 0.03
C VAL A 92 -9.55 6.06 1.39
N TRP A 93 -9.46 4.93 2.11
CA TRP A 93 -10.10 4.73 3.41
C TRP A 93 -9.25 5.19 4.61
N PHE A 94 -8.01 5.64 4.38
CA PHE A 94 -7.11 6.06 5.46
C PHE A 94 -7.63 7.21 6.33
N PRO A 95 -8.37 8.21 5.82
CA PRO A 95 -8.95 9.24 6.67
C PRO A 95 -9.81 8.67 7.81
N LEU A 96 -10.58 7.60 7.53
CA LEU A 96 -11.37 6.91 8.57
C LEU A 96 -10.47 6.18 9.58
N LYS A 97 -9.43 5.49 9.09
CA LYS A 97 -8.44 4.80 9.94
C LYS A 97 -7.64 5.78 10.82
N ILE A 98 -7.29 6.95 10.29
CA ILE A 98 -6.60 8.01 11.02
C ILE A 98 -7.53 8.54 12.13
N SER A 99 -8.78 8.87 11.78
CA SER A 99 -9.78 9.31 12.78
C SER A 99 -10.01 8.27 13.87
N TYR A 100 -10.03 6.98 13.52
CA TYR A 100 -10.14 5.87 14.48
C TYR A 100 -9.03 5.92 15.54
N HIS A 101 -7.77 5.99 15.10
CA HIS A 101 -6.63 6.01 16.01
C HIS A 101 -6.54 7.31 16.83
N LEU A 102 -6.85 8.47 16.22
CA LEU A 102 -6.84 9.76 16.92
C LEU A 102 -7.94 9.86 17.99
N ASN A 103 -9.07 9.18 17.79
CA ASN A 103 -10.15 9.09 18.77
C ASN A 103 -9.93 7.98 19.82
N GLY A 104 -8.69 7.55 20.05
CA GLY A 104 -8.37 6.55 21.06
C GLY A 104 -8.76 5.12 20.66
N ASN A 105 -8.64 4.79 19.37
CA ASN A 105 -9.09 3.51 18.80
C ASN A 105 -10.60 3.27 18.97
N ASN A 106 -11.39 4.33 18.78
CA ASN A 106 -12.85 4.28 18.80
C ASN A 106 -13.44 4.41 17.39
N TRP A 107 -14.08 3.35 16.91
CA TRP A 107 -14.66 3.22 15.59
C TRP A 107 -16.12 3.66 15.58
N LEU A 108 -16.37 4.83 14.98
CA LEU A 108 -17.68 5.48 14.98
C LEU A 108 -18.47 5.28 13.68
N PHE A 109 -17.89 4.59 12.68
CA PHE A 109 -18.43 4.53 11.32
C PHE A 109 -19.29 3.28 11.05
N GLY A 110 -19.54 2.48 12.08
CA GLY A 110 -20.35 1.26 11.99
C GLY A 110 -19.63 0.04 11.41
N GLU A 111 -20.24 -1.13 11.61
CA GLU A 111 -19.69 -2.44 11.26
C GLU A 111 -19.39 -2.59 9.75
N GLY A 112 -20.29 -2.11 8.89
CA GLY A 112 -20.15 -2.24 7.43
C GLY A 112 -18.87 -1.58 6.91
N LEU A 113 -18.56 -0.36 7.35
CA LEU A 113 -17.33 0.34 6.95
C LEU A 113 -16.08 -0.29 7.57
N CYS A 114 -16.16 -0.87 8.76
CA CYS A 114 -15.05 -1.63 9.34
C CYS A 114 -14.70 -2.84 8.46
N LYS A 115 -15.71 -3.64 8.07
CA LYS A 115 -15.55 -4.78 7.16
C LYS A 115 -14.96 -4.38 5.80
N VAL A 116 -15.45 -3.28 5.22
CA VAL A 116 -14.91 -2.72 3.96
C VAL A 116 -13.44 -2.36 4.10
N PHE A 117 -13.07 -1.64 5.16
CA PHE A 117 -11.69 -1.27 5.41
C PHE A 117 -10.77 -2.50 5.58
N VAL A 118 -11.18 -3.46 6.42
CA VAL A 118 -10.44 -4.71 6.66
C VAL A 118 -10.26 -5.49 5.36
N GLY A 119 -11.34 -5.64 4.58
CA GLY A 119 -11.31 -6.34 3.31
C GLY A 119 -10.35 -5.71 2.30
N PHE A 120 -10.37 -4.37 2.15
CA PHE A 120 -9.42 -3.67 1.29
C PHE A 120 -7.98 -3.69 1.82
N PHE A 121 -7.77 -3.71 3.13
CA PHE A 121 -6.44 -3.84 3.73
C PHE A 121 -5.78 -5.18 3.36
N TYR A 122 -6.45 -6.30 3.64
CA TYR A 122 -5.92 -7.62 3.29
C TYR A 122 -5.93 -7.85 1.77
N GLY A 123 -6.96 -7.34 1.08
CA GLY A 123 -7.06 -7.38 -0.36
C GLY A 123 -5.87 -6.71 -1.03
N ASN A 124 -5.51 -5.50 -0.60
CA ASN A 124 -4.33 -4.80 -1.10
C ASN A 124 -3.05 -5.58 -0.82
N MET A 125 -2.84 -6.04 0.42
CA MET A 125 -1.64 -6.78 0.79
C MET A 125 -1.37 -7.96 -0.15
N TYR A 126 -2.38 -8.80 -0.40
CA TYR A 126 -2.23 -9.98 -1.24
C TYR A 126 -2.28 -9.67 -2.75
N CYS A 127 -3.08 -8.68 -3.19
CA CYS A 127 -3.01 -8.17 -4.57
C CYS A 127 -1.60 -7.68 -4.90
N SER A 128 -0.97 -6.88 -4.02
CA SER A 128 0.38 -6.37 -4.24
C SER A 128 1.40 -7.49 -4.38
N ILE A 129 1.36 -8.51 -3.50
CA ILE A 129 2.26 -9.67 -3.57
C ILE A 129 2.11 -10.41 -4.91
N LEU A 130 0.88 -10.68 -5.35
CA LEU A 130 0.62 -11.42 -6.59
C LEU A 130 1.03 -10.61 -7.82
N PHE A 131 0.66 -9.32 -7.90
CA PHE A 131 1.05 -8.47 -9.03
C PHE A 131 2.57 -8.23 -9.08
N MET A 132 3.25 -8.12 -7.94
CA MET A 132 4.72 -8.07 -7.90
C MET A 132 5.35 -9.36 -8.40
N THR A 133 4.76 -10.51 -8.07
CA THR A 133 5.23 -11.80 -8.57
C THR A 133 5.08 -11.88 -10.09
N CYS A 134 3.91 -11.51 -10.61
CA CYS A 134 3.67 -11.43 -12.06
C CYS A 134 4.62 -10.45 -12.76
N LEU A 135 4.86 -9.27 -12.16
CA LEU A 135 5.83 -8.29 -12.65
C LEU A 135 7.24 -8.89 -12.68
N SER A 136 7.66 -9.58 -11.61
CA SER A 136 8.99 -10.19 -11.52
C SER A 136 9.20 -11.23 -12.63
N ILE A 137 8.22 -12.13 -12.84
CA ILE A 137 8.25 -13.15 -13.91
C ILE A 137 8.30 -12.48 -15.27
N GLN A 138 7.44 -11.49 -15.52
CA GLN A 138 7.39 -10.76 -16.77
C GLN A 138 8.72 -10.06 -17.07
N ARG A 139 9.37 -9.49 -16.04
CA ARG A 139 10.68 -8.84 -16.18
C ARG A 139 11.76 -9.84 -16.54
N TYR A 140 11.79 -11.00 -15.89
CA TYR A 140 12.71 -12.07 -16.21
C TYR A 140 12.52 -12.57 -17.66
N TRP A 141 11.29 -12.84 -18.08
CA TRP A 141 10.99 -13.28 -19.44
C TRP A 141 11.45 -12.29 -20.52
N VAL A 142 11.27 -10.99 -20.31
CA VAL A 142 11.75 -9.96 -21.26
C VAL A 142 13.27 -9.91 -21.34
N VAL A 143 13.98 -10.23 -20.24
CA VAL A 143 15.44 -10.28 -20.21
C VAL A 143 15.96 -11.50 -20.97
N VAL A 144 15.30 -12.65 -20.84
CA VAL A 144 15.72 -13.89 -21.51
C VAL A 144 15.28 -13.93 -22.97
N ASN A 145 14.08 -13.44 -23.29
CA ASN A 145 13.46 -13.53 -24.62
C ASN A 145 13.01 -12.14 -25.12
N PRO A 146 13.92 -11.31 -25.65
CA PRO A 146 13.63 -9.91 -25.99
C PRO A 146 12.72 -9.70 -27.22
N ILE A 147 12.42 -10.73 -28.01
CA ILE A 147 11.82 -10.60 -29.36
C ILE A 147 10.30 -10.85 -29.41
N MET A 148 9.64 -11.26 -28.32
CA MET A 148 8.20 -11.61 -28.34
C MET A 148 7.29 -10.54 -27.71
N HIS A 149 7.10 -9.43 -28.40
CA HIS A 149 5.96 -8.53 -28.14
C HIS A 149 4.74 -8.99 -28.93
N SER A 150 3.89 -9.81 -28.33
CA SER A 150 2.63 -10.27 -28.95
C SER A 150 1.42 -9.75 -28.18
N LYS A 151 0.38 -9.29 -28.89
CA LYS A 151 -0.93 -8.93 -28.31
C LYS A 151 -1.49 -10.03 -27.41
N LYS A 152 -1.26 -11.30 -27.78
CA LYS A 152 -1.64 -12.49 -27.01
C LYS A 152 -1.08 -12.48 -25.57
N LYS A 153 0.12 -11.94 -25.34
CA LYS A 153 0.70 -11.85 -23.98
C LYS A 153 -0.03 -10.83 -23.11
N SER A 154 -0.54 -9.75 -23.69
CA SER A 154 -1.33 -8.74 -22.99
C SER A 154 -2.72 -9.24 -22.61
N GLU A 155 -3.36 -10.02 -23.48
CA GLU A 155 -4.64 -10.69 -23.18
C GLU A 155 -4.47 -11.70 -22.04
N ILE A 156 -3.40 -12.50 -22.07
CA ILE A 156 -3.07 -13.40 -20.95
C ILE A 156 -2.86 -12.62 -19.65
N ALA A 157 -2.14 -11.48 -19.69
CA ALA A 157 -1.92 -10.66 -18.50
C ALA A 157 -3.22 -10.05 -17.95
N LEU A 158 -4.17 -9.69 -18.82
CA LEU A 158 -5.50 -9.24 -18.41
C LEU A 158 -6.27 -10.40 -17.74
N GLY A 159 -6.27 -11.58 -18.34
CA GLY A 159 -6.89 -12.78 -17.77
C GLY A 159 -6.31 -13.15 -16.40
N ILE A 160 -4.98 -13.11 -16.26
CA ILE A 160 -4.29 -13.31 -14.97
C ILE A 160 -4.71 -12.25 -13.96
N SER A 161 -4.83 -10.99 -14.37
CA SER A 161 -5.25 -9.91 -13.46
C SER A 161 -6.68 -10.11 -12.97
N ILE A 162 -7.61 -10.51 -13.85
CA ILE A 162 -8.99 -10.84 -13.48
C ILE A 162 -9.01 -12.03 -12.52
N ALA A 163 -8.22 -13.07 -12.80
CA ALA A 163 -8.11 -14.24 -11.92
C ALA A 163 -7.57 -13.87 -10.53
N ILE A 164 -6.58 -12.97 -10.45
CA ILE A 164 -6.06 -12.45 -9.19
C ILE A 164 -7.17 -11.72 -8.42
N TRP A 165 -7.92 -10.82 -9.06
CA TRP A 165 -9.03 -10.12 -8.41
C TRP A 165 -10.08 -11.09 -7.86
N ILE A 166 -10.50 -12.08 -8.66
CA ILE A 166 -11.46 -13.11 -8.21
C ILE A 166 -10.88 -13.89 -7.03
N LEU A 167 -9.62 -14.34 -7.11
CA LEU A 167 -8.96 -15.07 -6.03
C LEU A 167 -8.91 -14.28 -4.73
N ILE A 168 -8.57 -12.98 -4.80
CA ILE A 168 -8.52 -12.11 -3.62
C ILE A 168 -9.91 -11.83 -3.06
N LEU A 169 -10.91 -11.61 -3.92
CA LEU A 169 -12.29 -11.46 -3.49
C LEU A 169 -12.75 -12.73 -2.74
N LEU A 170 -12.56 -13.90 -3.33
CA LEU A 170 -12.89 -15.19 -2.70
C LEU A 170 -12.13 -15.39 -1.38
N GLY A 171 -10.83 -15.10 -1.37
CA GLY A 171 -9.97 -15.23 -0.20
C GLY A 171 -10.33 -14.28 0.95
N THR A 172 -10.94 -13.13 0.65
CA THR A 172 -11.36 -12.14 1.67
C THR A 172 -12.81 -12.30 2.12
N ILE A 173 -13.62 -13.18 1.50
CA ILE A 173 -15.02 -13.44 1.90
C ILE A 173 -15.18 -13.67 3.40
N PRO A 174 -14.38 -14.52 4.08
CA PRO A 174 -14.56 -14.77 5.51
C PRO A 174 -14.46 -13.48 6.35
N LEU A 175 -13.62 -12.52 5.94
CA LEU A 175 -13.45 -11.25 6.64
C LEU A 175 -14.70 -10.35 6.53
N TYR A 176 -15.47 -10.48 5.44
CA TYR A 176 -16.74 -9.77 5.26
C TYR A 176 -17.91 -10.45 5.98
N LEU A 177 -17.86 -11.76 6.18
CA LEU A 177 -18.93 -12.51 6.86
C LEU A 177 -18.82 -12.39 8.38
N VAL A 178 -17.60 -12.46 8.91
CA VAL A 178 -17.32 -12.36 10.34
C VAL A 178 -17.54 -10.94 10.86
N LYS A 179 -18.03 -10.81 12.10
CA LYS A 179 -18.14 -9.53 12.80
C LYS A 179 -16.74 -8.99 13.14
N GLN A 180 -16.45 -7.75 12.77
CA GLN A 180 -15.15 -7.10 12.92
C GLN A 180 -15.13 -6.04 14.04
N THR A 181 -16.29 -5.54 14.48
CA THR A 181 -16.36 -4.59 15.60
C THR A 181 -16.69 -5.26 16.93
N ALA A 182 -16.10 -4.72 17.99
CA ALA A 182 -16.32 -5.16 19.36
C ALA A 182 -16.38 -3.95 20.29
N HIS A 183 -17.42 -3.86 21.12
CA HIS A 183 -17.56 -2.80 22.13
C HIS A 183 -16.87 -3.21 23.44
N ILE A 184 -15.88 -2.43 23.86
CA ILE A 184 -15.06 -2.67 25.05
C ILE A 184 -15.58 -1.79 26.20
N SER A 185 -16.31 -2.40 27.12
CA SER A 185 -16.95 -1.70 28.26
C SER A 185 -16.00 -0.97 29.20
N ASN A 186 -14.83 -1.55 29.51
CA ASN A 186 -13.89 -0.95 30.46
C ASN A 186 -13.17 0.28 29.91
N LEU A 187 -13.21 0.50 28.59
CA LEU A 187 -12.63 1.67 27.93
C LEU A 187 -13.69 2.56 27.28
N ASN A 188 -14.94 2.07 27.18
CA ASN A 188 -16.05 2.71 26.48
C ASN A 188 -15.70 3.07 25.03
N ILE A 189 -15.08 2.13 24.31
CA ILE A 189 -14.68 2.28 22.90
C ILE A 189 -15.16 1.09 22.08
N THR A 190 -15.42 1.32 20.80
CA THR A 190 -15.67 0.27 19.82
C THR A 190 -14.41 0.05 18.97
N THR A 191 -13.77 -1.10 19.08
CA THR A 191 -12.61 -1.40 18.24
C THR A 191 -13.02 -2.01 16.91
N CYS A 192 -12.24 -1.78 15.85
CA CYS A 192 -12.43 -2.41 14.54
C CYS A 192 -11.25 -3.36 14.25
N HIS A 193 -11.53 -4.63 13.95
CA HIS A 193 -10.57 -5.70 13.65
C HIS A 193 -9.62 -6.12 14.78
N ASP A 194 -9.44 -5.27 15.79
CA ASP A 194 -8.48 -5.53 16.86
C ASP A 194 -8.90 -6.72 17.73
N VAL A 195 -10.19 -6.87 18.05
CA VAL A 195 -10.68 -7.93 18.95
C VAL A 195 -11.36 -9.04 18.16
N LEU A 196 -10.96 -10.28 18.43
CA LEU A 196 -11.64 -11.47 17.89
C LEU A 196 -12.91 -11.77 18.70
N PRO A 197 -14.11 -11.80 18.07
CA PRO A 197 -15.35 -12.15 18.77
C PRO A 197 -15.39 -13.62 19.22
N GLU A 198 -16.01 -13.93 20.36
CA GLU A 198 -16.13 -15.31 20.90
C GLU A 198 -16.87 -16.29 19.98
N ASN A 199 -17.76 -15.80 19.11
CA ASN A 199 -18.51 -16.64 18.17
C ASN A 199 -17.64 -17.15 17.01
N VAL A 200 -16.39 -16.71 16.91
CA VAL A 200 -15.42 -17.17 15.91
C VAL A 200 -14.34 -17.95 16.62
N SER A 201 -14.16 -19.21 16.22
CA SER A 201 -13.12 -20.02 16.81
C SER A 201 -11.73 -19.49 16.41
N ALA A 202 -10.84 -19.31 17.40
CA ALA A 202 -9.44 -18.96 17.14
C ALA A 202 -8.77 -20.02 16.24
N HIS A 203 -9.27 -21.25 16.26
CA HIS A 203 -8.85 -22.33 15.38
C HIS A 203 -9.13 -22.03 13.91
N ASP A 204 -10.34 -21.59 13.57
CA ASP A 204 -10.74 -21.31 12.19
C ASP A 204 -9.98 -20.11 11.65
N MET A 205 -9.81 -19.05 12.46
CA MET A 205 -9.02 -17.88 12.07
C MET A 205 -7.54 -18.22 11.87
N PHE A 206 -6.96 -19.03 12.75
CA PHE A 206 -5.59 -19.53 12.57
C PHE A 206 -5.46 -20.33 11.28
N THR A 207 -6.37 -21.27 11.03
CA THR A 207 -6.35 -22.13 9.84
C THR A 207 -6.53 -21.29 8.57
N TYR A 208 -7.45 -20.34 8.59
CA TYR A 208 -7.67 -19.37 7.53
C TYR A 208 -6.39 -18.58 7.22
N PHE A 209 -5.83 -17.87 8.20
CA PHE A 209 -4.64 -17.04 7.97
C PHE A 209 -3.40 -17.85 7.60
N LEU A 210 -3.24 -19.07 8.14
CA LEU A 210 -2.17 -19.97 7.74
C LEU A 210 -2.32 -20.39 6.26
N SER A 211 -3.54 -20.76 5.84
CA SER A 211 -3.81 -21.15 4.45
C SER A 211 -3.54 -19.99 3.48
N VAL A 212 -4.04 -18.80 3.81
CA VAL A 212 -3.87 -17.59 3.00
C VAL A 212 -2.40 -17.16 2.96
N ALA A 213 -1.70 -17.15 4.09
CA ALA A 213 -0.27 -16.80 4.13
C ALA A 213 0.60 -17.82 3.36
N THR A 214 0.25 -19.10 3.39
CA THR A 214 0.95 -20.11 2.59
C THR A 214 0.71 -19.89 1.10
N ALA A 215 -0.56 -19.80 0.70
CA ALA A 215 -0.96 -19.73 -0.70
C ALA A 215 -0.62 -18.39 -1.37
N LEU A 216 -0.84 -17.27 -0.67
CA LEU A 216 -0.77 -15.92 -1.23
C LEU A 216 0.46 -15.12 -0.78
N PHE A 217 1.27 -15.64 0.16
CA PHE A 217 2.54 -15.03 0.55
C PHE A 217 3.74 -15.95 0.31
N LEU A 218 3.79 -17.14 0.90
CA LEU A 218 4.97 -18.01 0.84
C LEU A 218 5.25 -18.51 -0.58
N ILE A 219 4.24 -19.06 -1.27
CA ILE A 219 4.40 -19.52 -2.66
C ILE A 219 4.82 -18.36 -3.59
N PRO A 220 4.14 -17.20 -3.63
CA PRO A 220 4.59 -16.05 -4.41
C PRO A 220 5.98 -15.51 -4.03
N ALA A 221 6.36 -15.54 -2.75
CA ALA A 221 7.69 -15.13 -2.29
C ALA A 221 8.78 -16.05 -2.85
N ILE A 222 8.57 -17.37 -2.82
CA ILE A 222 9.51 -18.35 -3.39
C ILE A 222 9.64 -18.13 -4.90
N ILE A 223 8.51 -17.99 -5.61
CA ILE A 223 8.50 -17.74 -7.06
C ILE A 223 9.28 -16.45 -7.39
N THR A 224 9.02 -15.38 -6.66
CA THR A 224 9.71 -14.09 -6.83
C THR A 224 11.20 -14.20 -6.55
N GLY A 225 11.58 -14.89 -5.47
CA GLY A 225 12.98 -15.15 -5.11
C GLY A 225 13.73 -15.92 -6.19
N VAL A 226 13.18 -17.05 -6.65
CA VAL A 226 13.75 -17.86 -7.74
C VAL A 226 13.87 -17.02 -9.02
N THR A 227 12.81 -16.30 -9.39
CA THR A 227 12.79 -15.45 -10.59
C THR A 227 13.89 -14.39 -10.55
N TYR A 228 14.13 -13.76 -9.40
CA TYR A 228 15.21 -12.78 -9.27
C TYR A 228 16.60 -13.40 -9.25
N ILE A 229 16.78 -14.58 -8.66
CA ILE A 229 18.04 -15.33 -8.77
C ILE A 229 18.35 -15.62 -10.24
N LEU A 230 17.37 -16.11 -11.00
CA LEU A 230 17.52 -16.38 -12.43
C LEU A 230 17.81 -15.08 -13.22
N MET A 231 17.08 -14.01 -12.95
CA MET A 231 17.29 -12.70 -13.59
C MET A 231 18.71 -12.17 -13.32
N ILE A 232 19.22 -12.29 -12.09
CA ILE A 232 20.59 -11.89 -11.75
C ILE A 232 21.61 -12.75 -12.50
N LYS A 233 21.42 -14.07 -12.57
CA LYS A 233 22.31 -14.98 -13.31
C LYS A 233 22.36 -14.61 -14.79
N THR A 234 21.22 -14.41 -15.44
CA THR A 234 21.14 -14.00 -16.86
C THR A 234 21.80 -12.64 -17.10
N LEU A 235 21.57 -11.66 -16.21
CA LEU A 235 22.20 -10.34 -16.31
C LEU A 235 23.72 -10.36 -16.09
N ARG A 236 24.24 -11.32 -15.32
CA ARG A 236 25.69 -11.55 -15.18
C ARG A 236 26.26 -12.30 -16.39
N ALA A 237 25.52 -13.22 -17.00
CA ALA A 237 26.02 -13.91 -18.19
C ALA A 237 26.18 -12.95 -19.40
N SER A 238 25.33 -11.92 -19.49
CA SER A 238 25.37 -10.89 -20.55
C SER A 238 26.47 -9.81 -20.38
N ILE A 239 27.57 -10.10 -19.65
CA ILE A 239 28.66 -9.15 -19.30
C ILE A 239 29.38 -8.51 -20.52
N VAL A 240 29.21 -9.05 -21.72
CA VAL A 240 29.98 -8.66 -22.92
C VAL A 240 29.59 -7.29 -23.51
N ASP A 241 28.44 -6.70 -23.15
CA ASP A 241 27.94 -5.49 -23.82
C ASP A 241 27.89 -4.24 -22.90
N VAL A 242 28.86 -3.34 -23.08
CA VAL A 242 29.08 -2.09 -22.31
C VAL A 242 27.85 -1.15 -22.34
N SER A 243 27.04 -1.23 -23.40
CA SER A 243 25.80 -0.45 -23.57
C SER A 243 24.67 -0.84 -22.59
N THR A 244 24.79 -2.00 -21.94
CA THR A 244 23.74 -2.61 -21.09
C THR A 244 23.80 -2.17 -19.62
N GLY A 245 24.86 -1.46 -19.21
CA GLY A 245 25.10 -1.07 -17.81
C GLY A 245 23.96 -0.28 -17.15
N LYS A 246 23.32 0.63 -17.89
CA LYS A 246 22.16 1.42 -17.38
C LYS A 246 20.92 0.55 -17.17
N LYS A 247 20.64 -0.41 -18.06
CA LYS A 247 19.50 -1.34 -17.92
C LYS A 247 19.72 -2.30 -16.74
N ARG A 248 20.95 -2.82 -16.59
CA ARG A 248 21.34 -3.67 -15.46
C ARG A 248 21.21 -2.95 -14.11
N LYS A 249 21.73 -1.72 -13.98
CA LYS A 249 21.58 -0.93 -12.74
C LYS A 249 20.12 -0.73 -12.36
N ARG A 250 19.22 -0.51 -13.33
CA ARG A 250 17.78 -0.39 -13.08
C ARG A 250 17.15 -1.70 -12.60
N ALA A 251 17.52 -2.83 -13.20
CA ALA A 251 17.04 -4.14 -12.77
C ALA A 251 17.49 -4.47 -11.33
N ILE A 252 18.75 -4.16 -10.98
CA ILE A 252 19.26 -4.34 -9.60
C ILE A 252 18.51 -3.44 -8.62
N LYS A 253 18.28 -2.16 -8.95
CA LYS A 253 17.49 -1.26 -8.11
C LYS A 253 16.05 -1.74 -7.93
N LEU A 254 15.42 -2.29 -8.97
CA LEU A 254 14.10 -2.92 -8.87
C LEU A 254 14.11 -4.11 -7.91
N ILE A 255 15.12 -4.99 -8.00
CA ILE A 255 15.27 -6.12 -7.07
C ILE A 255 15.37 -5.63 -5.63
N ILE A 256 16.20 -4.61 -5.37
CA ILE A 256 16.37 -4.03 -4.03
C ILE A 256 15.03 -3.49 -3.51
N VAL A 257 14.28 -2.76 -4.35
CA VAL A 257 12.95 -2.24 -3.98
C VAL A 257 12.01 -3.39 -3.61
N VAL A 258 11.87 -4.41 -4.47
CA VAL A 258 10.93 -5.51 -4.19
C VAL A 258 11.37 -6.33 -2.97
N LEU A 259 12.67 -6.61 -2.82
CA LEU A 259 13.18 -7.27 -1.60
C LEU A 259 12.90 -6.46 -0.34
N SER A 260 13.05 -5.13 -0.40
CA SER A 260 12.75 -4.26 0.74
C SER A 260 11.26 -4.31 1.12
N MET A 261 10.35 -4.44 0.15
CA MET A 261 8.93 -4.61 0.42
C MET A 261 8.62 -5.96 1.07
N TYR A 262 9.23 -7.04 0.58
CA TYR A 262 9.09 -8.35 1.24
C TYR A 262 9.63 -8.31 2.67
N LEU A 263 10.78 -7.68 2.89
CA LEU A 263 11.44 -7.63 4.19
C LEU A 263 10.71 -6.75 5.21
N ILE A 264 10.23 -5.58 4.79
CA ILE A 264 9.66 -4.55 5.69
C ILE A 264 8.14 -4.67 5.79
N CYS A 265 7.45 -4.92 4.67
CA CYS A 265 5.99 -4.83 4.61
C CYS A 265 5.31 -6.20 4.74
N PHE A 266 5.76 -7.21 3.98
CA PHE A 266 5.00 -8.46 3.85
C PHE A 266 5.41 -9.54 4.84
N THR A 267 6.72 -9.78 5.02
CA THR A 267 7.21 -10.87 5.89
C THR A 267 6.86 -10.63 7.36
N PRO A 268 7.13 -9.45 7.96
CA PRO A 268 6.80 -9.23 9.37
C PRO A 268 5.30 -9.40 9.62
N SER A 269 4.48 -8.88 8.72
CA SER A 269 3.02 -8.92 8.80
C SER A 269 2.49 -10.35 8.74
N ASN A 270 2.84 -11.13 7.72
CA ASN A 270 2.33 -12.50 7.58
C ASN A 270 2.84 -13.42 8.69
N VAL A 271 4.11 -13.28 9.09
CA VAL A 271 4.66 -14.05 10.21
C VAL A 271 3.94 -13.70 11.51
N LEU A 272 3.76 -12.42 11.82
CA LEU A 272 3.12 -12.00 13.06
C LEU A 272 1.61 -12.25 13.07
N ILE A 273 0.93 -12.24 11.93
CA ILE A 273 -0.45 -12.71 11.81
C ILE A 273 -0.53 -14.18 12.26
N ILE A 274 0.27 -15.07 11.66
CA ILE A 274 0.26 -16.50 11.99
C ILE A 274 0.61 -16.72 13.46
N VAL A 275 1.67 -16.07 13.95
CA VAL A 275 2.12 -16.21 15.35
C VAL A 275 1.05 -15.68 16.31
N HIS A 276 0.42 -14.55 16.00
CA HIS A 276 -0.65 -13.99 16.83
C HIS A 276 -1.81 -14.97 16.96
N TYR A 277 -2.36 -15.46 15.85
CA TYR A 277 -3.48 -16.41 15.88
C TYR A 277 -3.10 -17.79 16.43
N SER A 278 -1.85 -18.23 16.27
CA SER A 278 -1.33 -19.46 16.90
C SER A 278 -1.30 -19.34 18.42
N LEU A 279 -0.82 -18.21 18.94
CA LEU A 279 -0.80 -17.94 20.39
C LEU A 279 -2.21 -17.78 20.95
N LEU A 280 -3.12 -17.14 20.22
CA LEU A 280 -4.54 -17.10 20.58
C LEU A 280 -5.15 -18.51 20.65
N LYS A 281 -4.84 -19.38 19.68
CA LYS A 281 -5.30 -20.79 19.69
C LYS A 281 -4.73 -21.57 20.88
N ALA A 282 -3.45 -21.41 21.21
CA ALA A 282 -2.76 -22.22 22.21
C ALA A 282 -2.98 -21.74 23.66
N TYR A 283 -2.94 -20.43 23.88
CA TYR A 283 -2.93 -19.83 25.22
C TYR A 283 -4.04 -18.79 25.43
N SER A 284 -4.88 -18.54 24.42
CA SER A 284 -5.93 -17.51 24.44
C SER A 284 -5.40 -16.10 24.72
N TYR A 285 -4.09 -15.87 24.51
CA TYR A 285 -3.40 -14.62 24.77
C TYR A 285 -2.16 -14.47 23.87
N SER A 286 -1.82 -13.25 23.47
CA SER A 286 -0.63 -12.95 22.65
C SER A 286 0.21 -11.81 23.22
N HIS A 287 1.39 -12.13 23.78
CA HIS A 287 2.36 -11.12 24.24
C HIS A 287 2.93 -10.26 23.08
N LEU A 288 2.74 -10.69 21.84
CA LEU A 288 3.31 -10.06 20.64
C LEU A 288 2.34 -9.12 19.93
N TYR A 289 1.21 -8.78 20.55
CA TYR A 289 0.18 -7.93 19.96
C TYR A 289 0.71 -6.55 19.50
N VAL A 290 1.61 -5.94 20.29
CA VAL A 290 2.29 -4.69 19.91
C VAL A 290 3.09 -4.84 18.62
N TRP A 291 3.82 -5.94 18.48
CA TRP A 291 4.61 -6.25 17.28
C TRP A 291 3.70 -6.52 16.08
N TYR A 292 2.61 -7.25 16.30
CA TYR A 292 1.58 -7.50 15.30
C TYR A 292 0.99 -6.19 14.74
N LEU A 293 0.52 -5.27 15.60
CA LEU A 293 0.00 -3.97 15.16
C LEU A 293 1.04 -3.15 14.41
N THR A 294 2.28 -3.15 14.91
CA THR A 294 3.39 -2.44 14.27
C THR A 294 3.68 -3.02 12.88
N ALA A 295 3.68 -4.33 12.72
CA ALA A 295 3.89 -4.98 11.44
C ALA A 295 2.75 -4.70 10.46
N LEU A 296 1.49 -4.78 10.89
CA LEU A 296 0.34 -4.38 10.05
C LEU A 296 0.41 -2.90 9.64
N CYS A 297 0.97 -2.03 10.47
CA CYS A 297 1.22 -0.64 10.10
C CYS A 297 2.31 -0.54 9.02
N LEU A 298 3.45 -1.21 9.22
CA LEU A 298 4.54 -1.24 8.24
C LEU A 298 4.13 -1.87 6.91
N SER A 299 3.17 -2.80 6.92
CA SER A 299 2.61 -3.40 5.69
C SER A 299 2.04 -2.34 4.74
N THR A 300 1.43 -1.29 5.30
CA THR A 300 0.81 -0.19 4.54
C THR A 300 1.80 0.70 3.80
N LEU A 301 3.08 0.64 4.15
CA LEU A 301 4.13 1.34 3.42
C LEU A 301 4.32 0.77 2.01
N ASN A 302 3.75 -0.39 1.69
CA ASN A 302 3.82 -0.97 0.35
C ASN A 302 3.35 0.02 -0.71
N SER A 303 2.19 0.66 -0.50
CA SER A 303 1.61 1.64 -1.43
C SER A 303 2.48 2.90 -1.60
N CYS A 304 3.40 3.18 -0.68
CA CYS A 304 4.38 4.26 -0.82
C CYS A 304 5.64 3.83 -1.57
N ILE A 305 5.94 2.54 -1.57
CA ILE A 305 7.12 1.95 -2.22
C ILE A 305 6.80 1.58 -3.68
N ASP A 306 5.55 1.27 -4.01
CA ASP A 306 5.08 0.94 -5.36
C ASP A 306 5.44 1.98 -6.45
N PRO A 307 5.37 3.30 -6.21
CA PRO A 307 5.87 4.31 -7.15
C PRO A 307 7.34 4.12 -7.58
N PHE A 308 8.19 3.55 -6.73
CA PHE A 308 9.57 3.22 -7.10
C PHE A 308 9.62 2.05 -8.08
N ILE A 309 8.75 1.05 -7.95
CA ILE A 309 8.59 -0.04 -8.92
C ILE A 309 8.20 0.55 -10.27
N TYR A 310 7.18 1.42 -10.31
CA TYR A 310 6.73 2.10 -11.52
C TYR A 310 7.85 2.92 -12.17
N TYR A 311 8.64 3.63 -11.36
CA TYR A 311 9.77 4.42 -11.82
C TYR A 311 10.86 3.57 -12.48
N TYR A 312 11.19 2.40 -11.91
CA TYR A 312 12.23 1.54 -12.49
C TYR A 312 11.73 0.80 -13.74
N ILE A 313 10.45 0.41 -13.79
CA ILE A 313 9.87 -0.35 -14.90
C ILE A 313 9.44 0.53 -16.08
N SER A 314 8.63 1.57 -15.83
CA SER A 314 8.04 2.40 -16.87
C SER A 314 8.93 3.60 -17.22
N LYS A 315 9.13 3.83 -18.53
CA LYS A 315 9.78 5.06 -19.00
C LYS A 315 8.80 6.23 -18.92
N ASP A 316 7.56 6.02 -19.39
CA ASP A 316 6.52 7.04 -19.41
C ASP A 316 6.23 7.61 -18.03
N PHE A 317 6.13 6.75 -17.00
CA PHE A 317 5.92 7.20 -15.62
C PHE A 317 7.09 8.03 -15.10
N ARG A 318 8.32 7.56 -15.32
CA ARG A 318 9.53 8.29 -14.93
C ARG A 318 9.65 9.65 -15.60
N ASP A 319 9.31 9.76 -16.87
CA ASP A 319 9.39 11.03 -17.60
C ASP A 319 8.31 12.00 -17.07
N ASN A 320 7.06 11.55 -16.88
CA ASN A 320 6.00 12.38 -16.28
C ASN A 320 6.28 12.77 -14.82
N LEU A 321 6.85 11.88 -14.00
CA LEU A 321 7.26 12.18 -12.64
C LEU A 321 8.34 13.27 -12.61
N LYS A 322 9.32 13.19 -13.51
CA LYS A 322 10.34 14.23 -13.66
C LYS A 322 9.71 15.55 -14.07
N TYR A 323 8.78 15.57 -15.02
CA TYR A 323 8.09 16.80 -15.40
C TYR A 323 7.28 17.38 -14.23
N ALA A 324 6.56 16.55 -13.46
CA ALA A 324 5.81 17.01 -12.30
C ALA A 324 6.72 17.68 -11.24
N LEU A 325 7.85 17.03 -10.91
CA LEU A 325 8.82 17.55 -9.94
C LEU A 325 9.62 18.76 -10.46
N LEU A 326 10.02 18.75 -11.74
CA LEU A 326 10.79 19.83 -12.37
C LEU A 326 9.92 21.05 -12.67
N CYS A 327 8.66 20.90 -13.07
CA CYS A 327 7.73 22.02 -13.20
C CYS A 327 7.43 22.67 -11.83
N GLN A 328 7.52 21.91 -10.73
CA GLN A 328 7.47 22.47 -9.38
C GLN A 328 8.72 23.30 -9.08
N SER A 329 9.91 22.84 -9.49
CA SER A 329 11.17 23.60 -9.42
C SER A 329 11.12 24.89 -10.26
N VAL A 330 10.71 24.82 -11.54
CA VAL A 330 10.63 26.00 -12.43
C VAL A 330 9.57 27.00 -11.97
N ARG A 331 8.39 26.55 -11.52
CA ARG A 331 7.37 27.45 -10.94
C ARG A 331 7.82 28.07 -9.61
N THR A 332 8.62 27.36 -8.81
CA THR A 332 9.19 27.90 -7.56
C THR A 332 10.25 28.95 -7.86
N THR A 333 11.12 28.73 -8.85
CA THR A 333 12.12 29.71 -9.31
C THR A 333 11.47 30.93 -9.96
N GLN A 334 10.44 30.77 -10.79
CA GLN A 334 9.68 31.89 -11.35
C GLN A 334 8.94 32.68 -10.27
N ARG A 335 8.33 32.03 -9.27
CA ARG A 335 7.72 32.74 -8.13
C ARG A 335 8.74 33.53 -7.32
N MET A 336 9.94 32.97 -7.07
CA MET A 336 11.03 33.70 -6.41
C MET A 336 11.54 34.90 -7.23
N GLN A 337 11.65 34.77 -8.56
CA GLN A 337 12.03 35.87 -9.45
C GLN A 337 10.97 36.99 -9.49
N VAL A 338 9.68 36.66 -9.45
CA VAL A 338 8.60 37.67 -9.42
C VAL A 338 8.59 38.42 -8.09
N SER A 339 8.85 37.76 -6.95
CA SER A 339 9.02 38.45 -5.65
C SER A 339 10.26 39.34 -5.57
N LEU A 340 11.36 38.97 -6.23
CA LEU A 340 12.58 39.80 -6.32
C LEU A 340 12.43 40.97 -7.30
N SER A 341 11.63 40.82 -8.35
CA SER A 341 11.35 41.89 -9.32
C SER A 341 10.37 42.95 -8.80
N SER A 342 9.53 42.61 -7.83
CA SER A 342 8.58 43.56 -7.21
C SER A 342 9.27 44.59 -6.28
N GLY A 343 10.57 44.43 -5.99
CA GLY A 343 11.35 45.36 -5.17
C GLY A 343 12.12 46.43 -5.96
N LYS A 344 12.06 46.42 -7.30
CA LYS A 344 12.75 47.41 -8.14
C LYS A 344 11.75 48.21 -8.97
N TYR A 345 11.22 49.28 -8.38
CA TYR A 345 10.61 50.38 -9.12
C TYR A 345 11.71 51.18 -9.84
N PRO A 346 11.73 51.30 -11.17
CA PRO A 346 12.50 52.33 -11.84
C PRO A 346 11.66 53.62 -11.88
N LYS A 347 12.19 54.71 -11.31
CA LYS A 347 11.68 56.06 -11.53
C LYS A 347 11.64 56.33 -13.04
N LYS A 348 10.44 56.57 -13.56
CA LYS A 348 10.14 57.04 -14.92
C LYS A 348 10.79 58.42 -15.13
N SER A 349 11.67 58.56 -16.12
CA SER A 349 11.89 59.85 -16.79
C SER A 349 11.28 59.76 -18.18
N SER A 350 10.41 60.72 -18.49
CA SER A 350 9.73 60.84 -19.78
C SER A 350 10.61 61.58 -20.78
N SER A 351 10.71 61.06 -21.99
CA SER A 351 10.91 61.90 -23.17
C SER A 351 10.03 61.39 -24.30
N TYR A 352 9.12 62.28 -24.70
CA TYR A 352 8.24 62.19 -25.83
C TYR A 352 9.02 62.02 -27.14
N SER A 353 8.55 61.12 -28.01
CA SER A 353 8.74 61.27 -29.46
C SER A 353 7.42 61.00 -30.16
N SER A 354 6.97 62.04 -30.86
CA SER A 354 5.72 62.16 -31.58
C SER A 354 5.71 61.38 -32.90
N ASN A 355 4.54 60.81 -33.19
CA ASN A 355 4.02 60.34 -34.47
C ASN A 355 4.54 61.10 -35.71
N SER A 356 4.71 60.43 -36.85
CA SER A 356 3.62 60.26 -37.85
C SER A 356 4.04 59.40 -39.05
N SER A 357 3.22 58.40 -39.36
CA SER A 357 2.71 57.97 -40.67
C SER A 357 3.52 58.22 -41.95
N ARG A 358 3.78 57.12 -42.71
CA ARG A 358 3.17 56.91 -44.04
C ARG A 358 3.37 55.48 -44.55
N THR A 359 2.24 54.83 -44.79
CA THR A 359 2.00 53.66 -45.63
C THR A 359 2.06 54.10 -47.11
N ASP A 360 2.73 53.35 -47.99
CA ASP A 360 2.06 52.58 -49.07
C ASP A 360 3.06 52.01 -50.13
N LYS A 361 2.85 50.71 -50.41
CA LYS A 361 2.91 49.94 -51.67
C LYS A 361 3.77 50.45 -52.86
N SER A 362 4.62 49.57 -53.42
CA SER A 362 4.28 48.67 -54.56
C SER A 362 5.54 48.07 -55.24
N THR A 363 5.48 46.76 -55.51
CA THR A 363 6.08 45.98 -56.63
C THR A 363 7.13 46.62 -57.54
N TYR A 364 8.32 46.01 -57.63
CA TYR A 364 8.70 45.02 -58.66
C TYR A 364 9.88 44.16 -58.16
#